data_AF-A0ABD5ZLZ6-F1
#
_entry.id   AF-A0ABD5ZLZ6-F1
#
_cell.length_a   1.000
_cell.length_b   1.000
_cell.length_c   1.000
_cell.angle_alpha   90.00
_cell.angle_beta   90.00
_cell.angle_gamma   90.00
#
_symmetry.space_group_name_H-M   'P 1'
#
loop_
_entity.id
_entity.type
_entity.pdbx_description
1 polymer ?
#
loop_
_entity_poly.entity_id
_entity_poly.type
_entity_poly.pdbx_seq_one_letter_code
_entity_poly.pdbx_strand_id
1 'polypeptide(L)'
;MSVWREAVRAELSRFRARTGRDTVTRGELLRQSLDDLEARFPGSETPEQSLSRTLQELRDRDEIEFRGDGEYAITELAAPFERGTTYTRSRLHDAYGGMRQSGIAPSADYPFVFLFYGAAGEQYGYDDGFRGDTFVYTGEGQVGDMEMTHGNRVVRDHAEDGRRLYLFENADGGEVTFVGEYEYGDHFRQEMDDANGDRREAVRFELVPAGASGVPDDAPEFDDADLTDLYEHATGGETTGGPTTTRSTSYARSESVREFARAYADGVCEGCDEPAPFRDGDGEPYLEVHHLHRRADGGADDPGNVVALCPNCHRRRHHGADGDTFNEELKAYAEDRPY
;
A
#
# COMPACT_ATOMS: atom_id res chain seq x y z
N MET A 1 1.47 -13.17 -5.38
CA MET A 1 1.99 -13.93 -4.21
C MET A 1 1.54 -15.41 -4.21
N SER A 2 2.18 -16.33 -3.46
CA SER A 2 1.71 -17.73 -3.36
C SER A 2 0.59 -17.83 -2.32
N VAL A 3 -0.56 -18.41 -2.68
CA VAL A 3 -1.72 -18.60 -1.76
C VAL A 3 -1.34 -19.43 -0.52
N TRP A 4 -0.36 -20.33 -0.65
CA TRP A 4 0.20 -21.06 0.49
C TRP A 4 0.97 -20.16 1.45
N ARG A 5 1.72 -19.16 0.95
CA ARG A 5 2.41 -18.19 1.80
C ARG A 5 1.43 -17.37 2.62
N GLU A 6 0.37 -16.87 1.99
CA GLU A 6 -0.72 -16.16 2.68
C GLU A 6 -1.32 -17.02 3.81
N ALA A 7 -1.65 -18.28 3.51
CA ALA A 7 -2.22 -19.20 4.49
C ALA A 7 -1.25 -19.50 5.65
N VAL A 8 0.03 -19.76 5.37
CA VAL A 8 1.02 -20.08 6.41
C VAL A 8 1.35 -18.85 7.27
N ARG A 9 1.42 -17.64 6.70
CA ARG A 9 1.54 -16.39 7.47
C ARG A 9 0.37 -16.21 8.43
N ALA A 10 -0.85 -16.51 7.97
CA ALA A 10 -2.04 -16.43 8.81
C ALA A 10 -1.99 -17.44 9.96
N GLU A 11 -1.56 -18.67 9.70
CA GLU A 11 -1.42 -19.72 10.71
C GLU A 11 -0.33 -19.43 11.74
N LEU A 12 0.80 -18.87 11.32
CA LEU A 12 1.86 -18.40 12.23
C LEU A 12 1.35 -17.24 13.10
N SER A 13 0.60 -16.30 12.52
CA SER A 13 -0.05 -15.21 13.27
C SER A 13 -1.05 -15.74 14.30
N ARG A 14 -1.86 -16.74 13.91
CA ARG A 14 -2.81 -17.42 14.80
C ARG A 14 -2.11 -18.17 15.93
N PHE A 15 -1.01 -18.87 15.63
CA PHE A 15 -0.21 -19.57 16.64
C PHE A 15 0.34 -18.58 17.69
N ARG A 16 0.94 -17.47 17.23
CA ARG A 16 1.50 -16.42 18.09
C ARG A 16 0.42 -15.84 18.99
N ALA A 17 -0.74 -15.48 18.43
CA ALA A 17 -1.87 -14.92 19.19
C ALA A 17 -2.43 -15.90 20.23
N ARG A 18 -2.55 -17.20 19.91
CA ARG A 18 -3.11 -18.20 20.84
C ARG A 18 -2.16 -18.60 21.96
N THR A 19 -0.86 -18.60 21.69
CA THR A 19 0.14 -19.16 22.62
C THR A 19 0.99 -18.10 23.30
N GLY A 20 1.02 -16.87 22.78
CA GLY A 20 1.91 -15.80 23.23
C GLY A 20 3.40 -16.09 22.94
N ARG A 21 3.71 -17.09 22.11
CA ARG A 21 5.09 -17.50 21.80
C ARG A 21 5.48 -17.03 20.41
N ASP A 22 6.71 -16.52 20.33
CA ASP A 22 7.37 -16.15 19.08
C ASP A 22 8.24 -17.29 18.53
N THR A 23 8.18 -18.50 19.11
CA THR A 23 8.84 -19.69 18.56
C THR A 23 7.85 -20.83 18.34
N VAL A 24 8.01 -21.52 17.21
CA VAL A 24 7.14 -22.62 16.78
C VAL A 24 7.94 -23.73 16.12
N THR A 25 7.61 -24.97 16.45
CA THR A 25 8.13 -26.13 15.72
C THR A 25 7.19 -26.51 14.57
N ARG A 26 7.75 -27.10 13.51
CA ARG A 26 6.93 -27.65 12.40
C ARG A 26 5.82 -28.58 12.89
N GLY A 27 6.12 -29.41 13.90
CA GLY A 27 5.16 -30.36 14.46
C GLY A 27 4.03 -29.68 15.23
N GLU A 28 4.26 -28.53 15.85
CA GLU A 28 3.20 -27.72 16.46
C GLU A 28 2.31 -27.07 15.41
N LEU A 29 2.92 -26.48 14.39
CA LEU A 29 2.18 -25.83 13.31
C LEU A 29 1.31 -26.84 12.55
N LEU A 30 1.82 -28.03 12.24
CA LEU A 30 1.02 -29.09 11.63
C LEU A 30 -0.16 -29.50 12.52
N ARG A 31 0.06 -29.70 13.83
CA ARG A 31 -1.02 -30.09 14.75
C ARG A 31 -2.10 -29.02 14.89
N GLN A 32 -1.77 -27.75 14.72
CA GLN A 32 -2.73 -26.66 14.75
C GLN A 32 -3.47 -26.51 13.42
N SER A 33 -2.71 -26.54 12.32
CA SER A 33 -3.13 -25.93 11.06
C SER A 33 -3.48 -26.94 9.97
N LEU A 34 -3.19 -28.24 10.15
CA LEU A 34 -3.34 -29.21 9.08
C LEU A 34 -4.78 -29.30 8.56
N ASP A 35 -5.76 -29.40 9.45
CA ASP A 35 -7.18 -29.49 9.06
C ASP A 35 -7.62 -28.25 8.25
N ASP A 36 -7.21 -27.05 8.70
CA ASP A 36 -7.55 -25.78 8.03
C ASP A 36 -6.84 -25.65 6.68
N LEU A 37 -5.57 -26.08 6.59
CA LEU A 37 -4.80 -26.10 5.35
C LEU A 37 -5.34 -27.12 4.35
N GLU A 38 -5.77 -28.31 4.80
CA GLU A 38 -6.41 -29.33 3.96
C GLU A 38 -7.76 -28.85 3.42
N ALA A 39 -8.57 -28.23 4.28
CA ALA A 39 -9.85 -27.65 3.87
C ALA A 39 -9.67 -26.51 2.86
N ARG A 40 -8.63 -25.69 3.02
CA ARG A 40 -8.32 -24.58 2.11
C ARG A 40 -7.70 -25.03 0.80
N PHE A 41 -6.93 -26.13 0.81
CA PHE A 41 -6.24 -26.68 -0.36
C PHE A 41 -6.60 -28.15 -0.60
N PRO A 42 -7.87 -28.48 -0.91
CA PRO A 42 -8.35 -29.85 -1.03
C PRO A 42 -7.71 -30.64 -2.19
N GLY A 43 -7.07 -29.94 -3.14
CA GLY A 43 -6.31 -30.55 -4.25
C GLY A 43 -4.82 -30.78 -3.96
N SER A 44 -4.34 -30.44 -2.77
CA SER A 44 -2.93 -30.67 -2.39
C SER A 44 -2.73 -32.11 -1.94
N GLU A 45 -1.99 -32.91 -2.72
CA GLU A 45 -1.70 -34.31 -2.37
C GLU A 45 -0.77 -34.46 -1.15
N THR A 46 0.00 -33.41 -0.81
CA THR A 46 0.97 -33.43 0.31
C THR A 46 1.03 -32.09 1.06
N PRO A 47 -0.02 -31.73 1.83
CA PRO A 47 -0.10 -30.47 2.59
C PRO A 47 1.12 -30.20 3.48
N GLU A 48 1.69 -31.24 4.10
CA GLU A 48 2.83 -31.10 5.00
C GLU A 48 4.15 -30.79 4.26
N GLN A 49 4.29 -31.24 3.01
CA GLN A 49 5.41 -30.88 2.15
C GLN A 49 5.27 -29.43 1.66
N SER A 50 4.05 -29.02 1.29
CA SER A 50 3.74 -27.64 0.93
C SER A 50 3.98 -26.67 2.09
N LEU A 51 3.58 -27.02 3.32
CA LEU A 51 3.92 -26.26 4.51
C LEU A 51 5.44 -26.12 4.69
N SER A 52 6.18 -27.23 4.54
CA SER A 52 7.63 -27.24 4.73
C SER A 52 8.37 -26.39 3.71
N ARG A 53 7.91 -26.40 2.45
CA ARG A 53 8.41 -25.51 1.39
C ARG A 53 8.10 -24.05 1.70
N THR A 54 6.88 -23.78 2.17
CA THR A 54 6.45 -22.43 2.50
C THR A 54 7.22 -21.86 3.69
N LEU A 55 7.53 -22.65 4.71
CA LEU A 55 8.40 -22.21 5.82
C LEU A 55 9.82 -21.86 5.34
N GLN A 56 10.38 -22.59 4.37
CA GLN A 56 11.66 -22.22 3.76
C GLN A 56 11.53 -20.88 3.01
N GLU A 57 10.47 -20.71 2.21
CA GLU A 57 10.19 -19.46 1.50
C GLU A 57 9.98 -18.25 2.41
N LEU A 58 9.46 -18.45 3.63
CA LEU A 58 9.34 -17.39 4.64
C LEU A 58 10.67 -17.11 5.34
N ARG A 59 11.51 -18.14 5.51
CA ARG A 59 12.87 -17.97 6.05
C ARG A 59 13.75 -17.16 5.11
N ASP A 60 13.67 -17.43 3.82
CA ASP A 60 14.44 -16.71 2.79
C ASP A 60 13.97 -15.24 2.62
N ARG A 61 12.86 -14.88 3.28
CA ARG A 61 12.29 -13.51 3.34
C ARG A 61 12.44 -12.85 4.70
N ASP A 62 13.21 -13.45 5.61
CA ASP A 62 13.44 -12.96 6.97
C ASP A 62 12.18 -12.80 7.84
N GLU A 63 11.06 -13.43 7.44
CA GLU A 63 9.79 -13.44 8.20
C GLU A 63 9.80 -14.49 9.32
N ILE A 64 10.68 -15.49 9.20
CA ILE A 64 10.98 -16.46 10.25
C ILE A 64 12.47 -16.82 10.24
N GLU A 65 13.02 -17.18 11.40
CA GLU A 65 14.42 -17.60 11.54
C GLU A 65 14.52 -19.02 12.08
N PHE A 66 15.30 -19.89 11.44
CA PHE A 66 15.52 -21.25 11.93
C PHE A 66 16.56 -21.28 13.06
N ARG A 67 16.17 -21.76 14.25
CA ARG A 67 17.02 -21.75 15.46
C ARG A 67 17.73 -23.08 15.76
N GLY A 68 17.48 -24.13 14.96
CA GLY A 68 17.92 -25.49 15.23
C GLY A 68 16.79 -26.37 15.76
N ASP A 69 17.01 -27.69 15.80
CA ASP A 69 16.07 -28.69 16.35
C ASP A 69 14.62 -28.66 15.80
N GLY A 70 14.41 -28.09 14.61
CA GLY A 70 13.09 -27.97 14.00
C GLY A 70 12.27 -26.78 14.49
N GLU A 71 12.87 -25.86 15.26
CA GLU A 71 12.26 -24.65 15.79
C GLU A 71 12.51 -23.44 14.87
N TYR A 72 11.45 -22.66 14.67
CA TYR A 72 11.45 -21.41 13.93
C TYR A 72 11.04 -20.27 14.87
N ALA A 73 11.82 -19.19 14.91
CA ALA A 73 11.42 -17.94 15.52
C ALA A 73 10.60 -17.13 14.51
N ILE A 74 9.43 -16.67 14.93
CA ILE A 74 8.57 -15.75 14.18
C ILE A 74 9.10 -14.35 14.42
N THR A 75 9.55 -13.68 13.36
CA THR A 75 10.08 -12.31 13.44
C THR A 75 8.96 -11.33 13.10
N GLU A 76 8.94 -10.83 11.87
CA GLU A 76 7.97 -9.87 11.37
C GLU A 76 7.23 -10.49 10.18
N LEU A 77 5.97 -10.86 10.39
CA LEU A 77 5.15 -11.48 9.35
C LEU A 77 4.49 -10.41 8.50
N ALA A 78 4.71 -10.46 7.20
CA ALA A 78 3.95 -9.64 6.27
C ALA A 78 2.45 -9.99 6.35
N ALA A 79 1.60 -9.09 5.83
CA ALA A 79 0.17 -9.37 5.75
C ALA A 79 -0.08 -10.69 4.98
N PRO A 80 -1.09 -11.47 5.39
CA PRO A 80 -1.50 -12.68 4.67
C PRO A 80 -2.39 -12.34 3.45
N PHE A 81 -2.19 -11.16 2.86
CA PHE A 81 -2.92 -10.59 1.74
C PHE A 81 -1.95 -9.77 0.88
N GLU A 82 -2.22 -9.69 -0.42
CA GLU A 82 -1.44 -8.95 -1.40
C GLU A 82 -2.18 -7.66 -1.78
N ARG A 83 -1.52 -6.51 -1.64
CA ARG A 83 -2.13 -5.19 -1.92
C ARG A 83 -2.58 -5.14 -3.39
N GLY A 84 -3.73 -4.53 -3.64
CA GLY A 84 -4.34 -4.45 -4.97
C GLY A 84 -5.02 -5.75 -5.42
N THR A 85 -4.81 -6.87 -4.73
CA THR A 85 -5.47 -8.15 -5.07
C THR A 85 -6.93 -8.13 -4.61
N THR A 86 -7.80 -8.58 -5.52
CA THR A 86 -9.23 -8.75 -5.26
C THR A 86 -9.52 -10.15 -4.73
N TYR A 87 -10.30 -10.22 -3.65
CA TYR A 87 -10.72 -11.43 -2.97
C TYR A 87 -12.24 -11.53 -2.94
N THR A 88 -12.78 -12.74 -2.96
CA THR A 88 -14.21 -12.93 -2.68
C THR A 88 -14.47 -12.77 -1.19
N ARG A 89 -15.33 -11.82 -0.79
CA ARG A 89 -15.58 -11.51 0.63
C ARG A 89 -16.12 -12.71 1.41
N SER A 90 -16.98 -13.52 0.80
CA SER A 90 -17.49 -14.74 1.45
C SER A 90 -16.37 -15.73 1.76
N ARG A 91 -15.47 -15.98 0.80
CA ARG A 91 -14.31 -16.87 0.98
C ARG A 91 -13.32 -16.33 1.99
N LEU A 92 -13.14 -15.01 2.05
CA LEU A 92 -12.33 -14.36 3.08
C LEU A 92 -12.85 -14.71 4.48
N HIS A 93 -14.17 -14.58 4.70
CA HIS A 93 -14.80 -14.94 5.96
C HIS A 93 -14.83 -16.44 6.23
N ASP A 94 -14.95 -17.27 5.20
CA ASP A 94 -14.88 -18.73 5.35
C ASP A 94 -13.47 -19.16 5.80
N ALA A 95 -12.42 -18.50 5.32
CA ALA A 95 -11.04 -18.82 5.65
C ALA A 95 -10.59 -18.24 7.01
N TYR A 96 -11.01 -17.02 7.33
CA TYR A 96 -10.45 -16.25 8.45
C TYR A 96 -11.48 -15.81 9.48
N GLY A 97 -12.75 -16.15 9.32
CA GLY A 97 -13.83 -15.73 10.20
C GLY A 97 -14.21 -14.25 10.04
N GLY A 98 -14.84 -13.68 11.08
CA GLY A 98 -15.37 -12.32 11.05
C GLY A 98 -16.82 -12.24 10.55
N MET A 99 -17.48 -11.14 10.88
CA MET A 99 -18.90 -10.95 10.61
C MET A 99 -19.14 -10.53 9.15
N ARG A 100 -19.82 -11.39 8.38
CA ARG A 100 -19.97 -11.24 6.91
C ARG A 100 -20.64 -9.96 6.42
N GLN A 101 -21.44 -9.31 7.26
CA GLN A 101 -22.24 -8.14 6.89
C GLN A 101 -21.76 -6.84 7.56
N SER A 102 -20.76 -6.90 8.44
CA SER A 102 -20.27 -5.73 9.16
C SER A 102 -19.17 -5.01 8.37
N GLY A 103 -19.12 -3.68 8.47
CA GLY A 103 -17.99 -2.88 7.99
C GLY A 103 -16.73 -3.13 8.82
N ILE A 104 -16.90 -3.29 10.14
CA ILE A 104 -15.84 -3.68 11.09
C ILE A 104 -16.07 -5.14 11.48
N ALA A 105 -15.18 -6.03 11.05
CA ALA A 105 -15.33 -7.47 11.21
C ALA A 105 -14.11 -8.07 11.93
N PRO A 106 -14.11 -8.08 13.28
CA PRO A 106 -13.11 -8.81 14.05
C PRO A 106 -13.23 -10.32 13.81
N SER A 107 -12.10 -10.98 13.58
CA SER A 107 -12.01 -12.44 13.60
C SER A 107 -12.00 -12.97 15.05
N ALA A 108 -12.61 -14.15 15.23
CA ALA A 108 -12.55 -14.92 16.47
C ALA A 108 -11.36 -15.89 16.49
N ASP A 109 -10.92 -16.33 15.32
CA ASP A 109 -9.91 -17.37 15.15
C ASP A 109 -8.51 -16.82 14.88
N TYR A 110 -8.43 -15.64 14.28
CA TYR A 110 -7.19 -14.97 13.90
C TYR A 110 -7.10 -13.61 14.59
N PRO A 111 -5.88 -13.06 14.81
CA PRO A 111 -5.69 -11.72 15.38
C PRO A 111 -6.00 -10.62 14.35
N PHE A 112 -7.06 -10.78 13.56
CA PHE A 112 -7.37 -9.93 12.43
C PHE A 112 -8.64 -9.12 12.70
N VAL A 113 -8.65 -7.89 12.24
CA VAL A 113 -9.84 -7.05 12.14
C VAL A 113 -9.93 -6.58 10.71
N PHE A 114 -10.98 -7.00 10.00
CA PHE A 114 -11.23 -6.56 8.64
C PHE A 114 -12.06 -5.28 8.67
N LEU A 115 -11.62 -4.27 7.94
CA LEU A 115 -12.33 -3.02 7.71
C LEU A 115 -12.74 -2.96 6.24
N PHE A 116 -14.03 -2.76 5.99
CA PHE A 116 -14.57 -2.66 4.64
C PHE A 116 -15.15 -1.26 4.43
N TYR A 117 -14.75 -0.59 3.35
CA TYR A 117 -15.29 0.71 2.92
C TYR A 117 -15.75 0.67 1.46
N GLY A 118 -16.44 1.72 0.98
CA GLY A 118 -16.87 1.87 -0.41
C GLY A 118 -18.34 2.28 -0.54
N ALA A 119 -18.82 2.38 -1.79
CA ALA A 119 -20.12 3.01 -2.13
C ALA A 119 -21.34 2.48 -1.36
N ALA A 120 -21.31 1.21 -0.93
CA ALA A 120 -22.39 0.63 -0.12
C ALA A 120 -22.55 1.29 1.27
N GLY A 121 -21.55 2.02 1.76
CA GLY A 121 -21.59 2.79 3.01
C GLY A 121 -22.24 4.18 2.87
N GLU A 122 -22.18 4.78 1.68
CA GLU A 122 -22.71 6.13 1.42
C GLU A 122 -24.21 6.21 1.74
N GLN A 123 -24.96 5.13 1.48
CA GLN A 123 -26.39 5.05 1.78
C GLN A 123 -26.72 5.14 3.28
N TYR A 124 -25.74 4.92 4.16
CA TYR A 124 -25.85 5.07 5.61
C TYR A 124 -25.24 6.37 6.13
N GLY A 125 -24.90 7.30 5.23
CA GLY A 125 -24.22 8.54 5.53
C GLY A 125 -22.75 8.36 5.89
N TYR A 126 -22.10 7.29 5.44
CA TYR A 126 -20.66 7.10 5.64
C TYR A 126 -19.88 7.84 4.55
N ASP A 127 -18.75 8.42 4.96
CA ASP A 127 -17.86 9.20 4.10
C ASP A 127 -16.44 8.70 4.40
N ASP A 128 -16.03 7.65 3.72
CA ASP A 128 -14.72 7.04 3.92
C ASP A 128 -13.78 7.49 2.81
N GLY A 129 -12.52 7.78 3.15
CA GLY A 129 -11.56 8.15 2.10
C GLY A 129 -10.22 8.64 2.61
N PHE A 130 -9.30 8.76 1.66
CA PHE A 130 -7.94 9.24 1.91
C PHE A 130 -7.89 10.76 2.08
N ARG A 131 -7.13 11.21 3.07
CA ARG A 131 -6.76 12.61 3.29
C ARG A 131 -5.24 12.70 3.40
N GLY A 132 -4.57 12.76 2.26
CA GLY A 132 -3.12 12.54 2.20
C GLY A 132 -2.80 11.09 2.57
N ASP A 133 -1.88 10.88 3.50
CA ASP A 133 -1.43 9.55 3.94
C ASP A 133 -2.34 8.90 5.01
N THR A 134 -3.36 9.62 5.49
CA THR A 134 -4.30 9.13 6.50
C THR A 134 -5.59 8.67 5.83
N PHE A 135 -6.02 7.44 6.14
CA PHE A 135 -7.34 6.97 5.75
C PHE A 135 -8.36 7.34 6.83
N VAL A 136 -9.39 8.08 6.47
CA VAL A 136 -10.45 8.45 7.41
C VAL A 136 -11.61 7.48 7.27
N TYR A 137 -11.82 6.66 8.29
CA TYR A 137 -12.84 5.61 8.33
C TYR A 137 -14.01 6.00 9.24
N THR A 138 -15.24 5.82 8.77
CA THR A 138 -16.46 6.08 9.54
C THR A 138 -16.77 4.90 10.45
N GLY A 139 -16.92 5.17 11.75
CA GLY A 139 -17.26 4.14 12.74
C GLY A 139 -18.62 3.49 12.50
N GLU A 140 -18.85 2.36 13.16
CA GLU A 140 -20.15 1.69 13.14
C GLU A 140 -21.20 2.42 14.00
N GLY A 141 -22.45 2.41 13.52
CA GLY A 141 -23.61 2.98 14.20
C GLY A 141 -24.53 3.67 13.21
N GLN A 142 -25.54 2.96 12.69
CA GLN A 142 -26.35 3.44 11.56
C GLN A 142 -27.38 4.52 11.91
N VAL A 143 -27.85 4.58 13.16
CA VAL A 143 -28.92 5.49 13.61
C VAL A 143 -28.53 6.12 14.94
N GLY A 144 -28.71 7.45 15.04
CA GLY A 144 -28.33 8.23 16.22
C GLY A 144 -26.81 8.38 16.40
N ASP A 145 -26.43 9.01 17.51
CA ASP A 145 -25.02 9.28 17.85
C ASP A 145 -24.20 7.98 17.96
N MET A 146 -23.02 7.98 17.36
CA MET A 146 -22.12 6.84 17.41
C MET A 146 -21.42 6.76 18.76
N GLU A 147 -21.33 5.54 19.29
CA GLU A 147 -20.66 5.27 20.56
C GLU A 147 -19.34 4.53 20.35
N MET A 148 -18.35 4.79 21.20
CA MET A 148 -17.07 4.06 21.22
C MET A 148 -17.23 2.69 21.90
N THR A 149 -18.12 1.85 21.36
CA THR A 149 -18.41 0.50 21.85
C THR A 149 -18.22 -0.52 20.71
N HIS A 150 -18.30 -1.81 21.04
CA HIS A 150 -18.29 -2.89 20.04
C HIS A 150 -17.16 -2.77 18.99
N GLY A 151 -17.48 -2.71 17.70
CA GLY A 151 -16.53 -2.58 16.59
C GLY A 151 -15.71 -1.30 16.64
N ASN A 152 -16.30 -0.17 17.05
CA ASN A 152 -15.56 1.08 17.23
C ASN A 152 -14.44 0.93 18.27
N ARG A 153 -14.74 0.24 19.38
CA ARG A 153 -13.74 -0.09 20.39
C ARG A 153 -12.66 -1.03 19.84
N VAL A 154 -13.04 -2.01 19.03
CA VAL A 154 -12.08 -2.94 18.40
C VAL A 154 -11.10 -2.21 17.50
N VAL A 155 -11.54 -1.19 16.75
CA VAL A 155 -10.63 -0.36 15.94
C VAL A 155 -9.66 0.40 16.83
N ARG A 156 -10.16 1.09 17.87
CA ARG A 156 -9.32 1.89 18.76
C ARG A 156 -8.29 1.06 19.53
N ASP A 157 -8.71 -0.06 20.10
CA ASP A 157 -7.91 -0.87 21.03
C ASP A 157 -7.12 -1.99 20.31
N HIS A 158 -7.12 -2.01 18.97
CA HIS A 158 -6.63 -3.16 18.19
C HIS A 158 -5.19 -3.56 18.54
N ALA A 159 -4.28 -2.59 18.66
CA ALA A 159 -2.87 -2.83 18.92
C ALA A 159 -2.66 -3.36 20.35
N GLU A 160 -3.37 -2.81 21.34
CA GLU A 160 -3.34 -3.26 22.74
C GLU A 160 -3.87 -4.70 22.86
N ASP A 161 -4.89 -5.03 22.07
CA ASP A 161 -5.47 -6.38 21.97
C ASP A 161 -4.62 -7.35 21.12
N GLY A 162 -3.49 -6.90 20.57
CA GLY A 162 -2.61 -7.71 19.72
C GLY A 162 -3.24 -8.09 18.37
N ARG A 163 -4.14 -7.25 17.85
CA ARG A 163 -4.85 -7.43 16.57
C ARG A 163 -4.32 -6.50 15.49
N ARG A 164 -4.37 -6.96 14.24
CA ARG A 164 -3.96 -6.22 13.03
C ARG A 164 -5.19 -5.72 12.27
N LEU A 165 -5.19 -4.48 11.79
CA LEU A 165 -6.26 -3.92 10.97
C LEU A 165 -5.93 -4.08 9.49
N TYR A 166 -6.82 -4.74 8.76
CA TYR A 166 -6.70 -4.90 7.32
C TYR A 166 -7.84 -4.18 6.62
N LEU A 167 -7.50 -3.18 5.80
CA LEU A 167 -8.45 -2.37 5.07
C LEU A 167 -8.71 -2.97 3.68
N PHE A 168 -9.99 -3.07 3.34
CA PHE A 168 -10.49 -3.57 2.07
C PHE A 168 -11.50 -2.59 1.48
N GLU A 169 -11.39 -2.36 0.18
CA GLU A 169 -12.39 -1.65 -0.61
C GLU A 169 -13.42 -2.63 -1.15
N ASN A 170 -14.72 -2.33 -1.02
CA ASN A 170 -15.76 -3.13 -1.65
C ASN A 170 -15.76 -2.89 -3.17
N ALA A 171 -15.74 -3.98 -3.93
CA ALA A 171 -15.93 -4.00 -5.36
C ALA A 171 -17.30 -4.64 -5.71
N ASP A 172 -17.65 -4.62 -6.99
CA ASP A 172 -18.88 -5.24 -7.48
C ASP A 172 -18.91 -6.75 -7.24
N GLY A 173 -20.11 -7.34 -7.22
CA GLY A 173 -20.25 -8.80 -7.17
C GLY A 173 -19.88 -9.47 -5.84
N GLY A 174 -19.71 -8.70 -4.75
CA GLY A 174 -19.32 -9.25 -3.45
C GLY A 174 -17.82 -9.49 -3.32
N GLU A 175 -17.03 -8.85 -4.18
CA GLU A 175 -15.59 -8.85 -4.14
C GLU A 175 -15.06 -7.69 -3.29
N VAL A 176 -13.85 -7.85 -2.78
CA VAL A 176 -13.15 -6.87 -1.95
C VAL A 176 -11.69 -6.80 -2.34
N THR A 177 -11.17 -5.59 -2.57
CA THR A 177 -9.76 -5.38 -2.93
C THR A 177 -8.98 -5.02 -1.68
N PHE A 178 -7.89 -5.73 -1.42
CA PHE A 178 -7.05 -5.44 -0.26
C PHE A 178 -6.25 -4.15 -0.48
N VAL A 179 -6.47 -3.16 0.37
CA VAL A 179 -5.80 -1.86 0.29
C VAL A 179 -4.50 -1.88 1.07
N GLY A 180 -4.52 -2.42 2.29
CA GLY A 180 -3.33 -2.50 3.11
C GLY A 180 -3.61 -2.78 4.58
N GLU A 181 -2.53 -2.89 5.33
CA GLU A 181 -2.58 -2.96 6.79
C GLU A 181 -2.43 -1.55 7.37
N TYR A 182 -3.21 -1.27 8.43
CA TYR A 182 -3.28 0.04 9.06
C TYR A 182 -3.21 -0.08 10.59
N GLU A 183 -2.90 1.04 11.23
CA GLU A 183 -2.96 1.24 12.68
C GLU A 183 -3.91 2.38 13.01
N TYR A 184 -4.54 2.29 14.19
CA TYR A 184 -5.29 3.41 14.76
C TYR A 184 -4.33 4.56 15.11
N GLY A 185 -4.54 5.72 14.50
CA GLY A 185 -3.83 6.96 14.83
C GLY A 185 -4.57 7.80 15.86
N ASP A 186 -5.77 8.27 15.51
CA ASP A 186 -6.66 9.00 16.41
C ASP A 186 -8.13 8.85 15.97
N HIS A 187 -9.07 9.50 16.67
CA HIS A 187 -10.43 9.69 16.20
C HIS A 187 -10.98 11.07 16.57
N PHE A 188 -11.97 11.52 15.83
CA PHE A 188 -12.71 12.74 16.12
C PHE A 188 -14.21 12.52 15.93
N ARG A 189 -15.00 13.48 16.44
CA ARG A 189 -16.45 13.50 16.28
C ARG A 189 -16.83 14.49 15.18
N GLN A 190 -17.75 14.10 14.32
CA GLN A 190 -18.23 14.93 13.22
C GLN A 190 -19.76 14.84 13.11
N GLU A 191 -20.44 15.98 13.00
CA GLU A 191 -21.87 15.98 12.68
C GLU A 191 -22.10 15.46 11.25
N MET A 192 -22.90 14.40 11.13
CA MET A 192 -23.24 13.75 9.86
C MET A 192 -24.72 13.37 9.87
N ASP A 193 -25.28 13.08 8.71
CA ASP A 193 -26.62 12.50 8.62
C ASP A 193 -26.54 10.98 8.91
N ASP A 194 -27.53 10.46 9.65
CA ASP A 194 -27.70 9.04 9.87
C ASP A 194 -28.50 8.37 8.74
N ALA A 195 -28.78 7.07 8.88
CA ALA A 195 -29.53 6.33 7.86
C ALA A 195 -30.98 6.82 7.65
N ASN A 196 -31.55 7.58 8.60
CA ASN A 196 -32.88 8.20 8.48
C ASN A 196 -32.82 9.63 7.96
N GLY A 197 -31.61 10.20 7.79
CA GLY A 197 -31.40 11.61 7.45
C GLY A 197 -31.44 12.55 8.65
N ASP A 198 -31.41 12.02 9.88
CA ASP A 198 -31.33 12.82 11.10
C ASP A 198 -29.86 13.15 11.42
N ARG A 199 -29.61 14.32 12.01
CA ARG A 199 -28.26 14.70 12.44
C ARG A 199 -27.82 13.82 13.60
N ARG A 200 -26.61 13.25 13.48
CA ARG A 200 -25.91 12.49 14.51
C ARG A 200 -24.48 12.96 14.69
N GLU A 201 -23.93 12.73 15.87
CA GLU A 201 -22.50 12.81 16.13
C GLU A 201 -21.82 11.50 15.74
N ALA A 202 -21.15 11.49 14.57
CA ALA A 202 -20.45 10.32 14.06
C ALA A 202 -19.01 10.24 14.60
N VAL A 203 -18.53 9.02 14.84
CA VAL A 203 -17.12 8.75 15.17
C VAL A 203 -16.35 8.52 13.88
N ARG A 204 -15.27 9.27 13.68
CA ARG A 204 -14.38 9.17 12.51
C ARG A 204 -12.98 8.80 12.97
N PHE A 205 -12.48 7.67 12.49
CA PHE A 205 -11.16 7.16 12.79
C PHE A 205 -10.14 7.66 11.78
N GLU A 206 -8.99 8.12 12.26
CA GLU A 206 -7.80 8.39 11.47
C GLU A 206 -6.90 7.17 11.52
N LEU A 207 -6.82 6.45 10.40
CA LEU A 207 -6.01 5.25 10.25
C LEU A 207 -4.75 5.58 9.46
N VAL A 208 -3.60 5.14 9.98
CA VAL A 208 -2.29 5.34 9.35
C VAL A 208 -1.72 4.00 8.84
N PRO A 209 -0.98 3.96 7.72
CA PRO A 209 -0.41 2.71 7.22
C PRO A 209 0.49 2.03 8.26
N ALA A 210 0.28 0.74 8.50
CA ALA A 210 1.14 -0.05 9.38
C ALA A 210 2.51 -0.27 8.72
N GLY A 211 3.58 -0.17 9.51
CA GLY A 211 4.93 -0.48 9.04
C GLY A 211 5.53 0.53 8.06
N ALA A 212 5.38 1.83 8.29
CA ALA A 212 6.12 2.91 7.60
C ALA A 212 7.67 2.86 7.82
N SER A 213 8.23 1.68 8.04
CA SER A 213 9.64 1.37 8.22
C SER A 213 9.91 -0.08 7.74
N GLY A 214 9.61 -0.38 6.47
CA GLY A 214 9.89 -1.69 5.87
C GLY A 214 9.58 -1.72 4.38
N VAL A 215 10.60 -1.64 3.53
CA VAL A 215 10.51 -1.67 2.06
C VAL A 215 10.68 -3.11 1.58
N PRO A 216 9.76 -3.66 0.76
CA PRO A 216 10.07 -4.77 -0.13
C PRO A 216 10.38 -4.29 -1.56
N ASP A 217 11.45 -4.83 -2.14
CA ASP A 217 11.82 -4.80 -3.56
C ASP A 217 10.68 -5.32 -4.44
N ASP A 218 10.17 -4.50 -5.36
CA ASP A 218 9.57 -4.90 -6.65
C ASP A 218 9.11 -3.60 -7.36
N ALA A 219 10.01 -2.90 -8.04
CA ALA A 219 9.67 -1.90 -9.07
C ALA A 219 9.91 -2.55 -10.44
N PRO A 220 9.11 -2.25 -11.47
CA PRO A 220 9.38 -2.72 -12.82
C PRO A 220 10.70 -2.12 -13.36
N GLU A 221 11.60 -2.97 -13.87
CA GLU A 221 12.80 -2.53 -14.60
C GLU A 221 12.42 -2.08 -16.02
N PHE A 222 12.81 -0.87 -16.43
CA PHE A 222 12.68 -0.36 -17.81
C PHE A 222 13.99 -0.61 -18.58
N ASP A 223 13.93 -1.05 -19.84
CA ASP A 223 15.15 -1.27 -20.63
C ASP A 223 15.59 -0.02 -21.43
N ASP A 224 16.83 -0.02 -21.94
CA ASP A 224 17.41 1.12 -22.69
C ASP A 224 16.62 1.50 -23.95
N ALA A 225 15.86 0.56 -24.54
CA ALA A 225 15.03 0.83 -25.72
C ALA A 225 13.75 1.58 -25.31
N ASP A 226 13.14 1.19 -24.19
CA ASP A 226 11.98 1.88 -23.62
C ASP A 226 12.31 3.34 -23.23
N LEU A 227 13.50 3.58 -22.67
CA LEU A 227 13.96 4.94 -22.32
C LEU A 227 14.20 5.82 -23.56
N THR A 228 14.71 5.24 -24.64
CA THR A 228 14.95 5.97 -25.91
C THR A 228 13.63 6.38 -26.55
N ASP A 229 12.65 5.47 -26.58
CA ASP A 229 11.31 5.75 -27.13
C ASP A 229 10.61 6.85 -26.32
N LEU A 230 10.68 6.83 -24.98
CA LEU A 230 10.12 7.88 -24.13
C LEU A 230 10.77 9.25 -24.39
N TYR A 231 12.07 9.30 -24.61
CA TYR A 231 12.80 10.54 -24.94
C TYR A 231 12.37 11.14 -26.29
N GLU A 232 12.23 10.32 -27.34
CA GLU A 232 11.79 10.78 -28.67
C GLU A 232 10.35 11.32 -28.65
N HIS A 233 9.47 10.69 -27.87
CA HIS A 233 8.10 11.17 -27.66
C HIS A 233 8.06 12.48 -26.85
N ALA A 234 8.93 12.62 -25.84
CA ALA A 234 9.01 13.82 -25.01
C ALA A 234 9.62 15.03 -25.75
N THR A 235 10.57 14.81 -26.66
CA THR A 235 11.20 15.87 -27.48
C THR A 235 10.36 16.27 -28.69
N GLY A 236 9.49 15.38 -29.19
CA GLY A 236 8.46 15.66 -30.19
C GLY A 236 8.89 15.36 -31.63
N GLY A 237 9.36 14.13 -31.88
CA GLY A 237 9.69 13.64 -33.22
C GLY A 237 8.57 13.80 -34.27
N GLU A 238 8.95 14.18 -35.49
CA GLU A 238 8.06 14.64 -36.57
C GLU A 238 7.00 13.60 -37.00
N THR A 239 5.72 13.90 -36.76
CA THR A 239 4.63 13.41 -37.61
C THR A 239 4.06 14.56 -38.42
N THR A 240 4.21 14.47 -39.73
CA THR A 240 3.72 15.45 -40.70
C THR A 240 2.19 15.56 -40.65
N GLY A 241 1.66 16.67 -40.14
CA GLY A 241 0.23 16.96 -40.25
C GLY A 241 -0.29 18.17 -39.47
N GLY A 242 -0.22 19.36 -40.08
CA GLY A 242 -1.17 20.49 -39.99
C GLY A 242 -1.51 21.13 -38.62
N PRO A 243 -1.62 22.47 -38.51
CA PRO A 243 -1.87 23.14 -37.24
C PRO A 243 -3.34 22.99 -36.85
N THR A 244 -3.62 22.13 -35.87
CA THR A 244 -4.84 22.23 -35.05
C THR A 244 -4.41 22.19 -33.59
N THR A 245 -4.47 23.35 -32.95
CA THR A 245 -4.26 23.54 -31.52
C THR A 245 -5.38 22.86 -30.75
N THR A 246 -5.03 21.93 -29.87
CA THR A 246 -5.93 21.47 -28.80
C THR A 246 -5.10 21.18 -27.56
N ARG A 247 -5.54 21.71 -26.41
CA ARG A 247 -4.97 21.50 -25.05
C ARG A 247 -4.57 20.05 -24.71
N SER A 248 -5.10 19.07 -25.44
CA SER A 248 -4.79 17.65 -25.32
C SER A 248 -3.36 17.30 -25.75
N THR A 249 -2.79 17.95 -26.76
CA THR A 249 -1.43 17.62 -27.25
C THR A 249 -0.34 18.16 -26.32
N SER A 250 -0.56 19.34 -25.73
CA SER A 250 0.34 19.90 -24.72
C SER A 250 0.32 19.13 -23.41
N TYR A 251 -0.83 18.54 -23.05
CA TYR A 251 -0.96 17.73 -21.84
C TYR A 251 -0.20 16.40 -21.99
N ALA A 252 -0.38 15.72 -23.13
CA ALA A 252 0.32 14.48 -23.45
C ALA A 252 1.85 14.67 -23.47
N ARG A 253 2.35 15.78 -24.03
CA ARG A 253 3.80 16.07 -24.02
C ARG A 253 4.34 16.30 -22.61
N SER A 254 3.62 17.05 -21.76
CA SER A 254 4.00 17.26 -20.36
C SER A 254 3.94 15.97 -19.51
N GLU A 255 3.19 14.96 -19.95
CA GLU A 255 3.13 13.64 -19.33
C GLU A 255 4.37 12.83 -19.70
N SER A 256 4.71 12.74 -20.99
CA SER A 256 5.91 12.04 -21.48
C SER A 256 7.21 12.60 -20.91
N VAL A 257 7.32 13.92 -20.72
CA VAL A 257 8.50 14.55 -20.07
C VAL A 257 8.64 14.12 -18.60
N ARG A 258 7.53 13.95 -17.88
CA ARG A 258 7.55 13.49 -16.47
C ARG A 258 7.83 12.00 -16.37
N GLU A 259 7.27 11.22 -17.28
CA GLU A 259 7.47 9.78 -17.36
C GLU A 259 8.94 9.48 -17.68
N PHE A 260 9.53 10.15 -18.67
CA PHE A 260 10.96 10.06 -18.98
C PHE A 260 11.83 10.36 -17.75
N ALA A 261 11.57 11.48 -17.04
CA ALA A 261 12.37 11.85 -15.88
C ALA A 261 12.31 10.83 -14.74
N ARG A 262 11.15 10.17 -14.55
CA ARG A 262 10.98 9.12 -13.53
C ARG A 262 11.66 7.82 -13.95
N ALA A 263 11.50 7.42 -15.21
CA ALA A 263 12.10 6.20 -15.74
C ALA A 263 13.63 6.30 -15.80
N TYR A 264 14.16 7.44 -16.26
CA TYR A 264 15.61 7.69 -16.29
C TYR A 264 16.25 7.67 -14.89
N ALA A 265 15.52 8.15 -13.88
CA ALA A 265 16.01 8.19 -12.51
C ALA A 265 16.04 6.81 -11.84
N ASP A 266 15.34 5.82 -12.38
CA ASP A 266 15.33 4.42 -11.90
C ASP A 266 15.18 4.30 -10.38
N GLY A 267 14.30 5.12 -9.81
CA GLY A 267 14.07 5.16 -8.37
C GLY A 267 15.23 5.67 -7.52
N VAL A 268 16.22 6.35 -8.10
CA VAL A 268 17.31 7.05 -7.40
C VAL A 268 17.15 8.56 -7.57
N CYS A 269 17.27 9.29 -6.45
CA CYS A 269 17.18 10.75 -6.44
C CYS A 269 18.37 11.39 -7.16
N GLU A 270 18.07 12.18 -8.18
CA GLU A 270 19.06 12.83 -9.04
C GLU A 270 19.76 14.05 -8.41
N GLY A 271 19.47 14.34 -7.13
CA GLY A 271 20.09 15.41 -6.37
C GLY A 271 20.88 14.97 -5.13
N CYS A 272 20.71 13.73 -4.67
CA CYS A 272 21.50 13.20 -3.55
C CYS A 272 22.03 11.78 -3.77
N ASP A 273 21.75 11.17 -4.92
CA ASP A 273 22.12 9.80 -5.29
C ASP A 273 21.61 8.72 -4.32
N GLU A 274 20.67 9.07 -3.44
CA GLU A 274 19.99 8.11 -2.56
C GLU A 274 18.75 7.54 -3.25
N PRO A 275 18.37 6.28 -2.98
CA PRO A 275 17.11 5.72 -3.42
C PRO A 275 15.91 6.59 -3.03
N ALA A 276 14.83 6.51 -3.80
CA ALA A 276 13.56 7.11 -3.46
C ALA A 276 13.15 6.67 -2.04
N PRO A 277 12.78 7.62 -1.16
CA PRO A 277 12.61 7.31 0.26
C PRO A 277 11.38 6.46 0.56
N PHE A 278 10.48 6.34 -0.41
CA PHE A 278 9.27 5.51 -0.38
C PHE A 278 8.75 5.35 -1.82
N ARG A 279 7.69 4.58 -2.00
CA ARG A 279 6.98 4.37 -3.28
C ARG A 279 5.62 5.06 -3.28
N ASP A 280 5.11 5.40 -4.45
CA ASP A 280 3.79 6.01 -4.62
C ASP A 280 2.65 4.98 -4.51
N GLY A 281 1.41 5.42 -4.73
CA GLY A 281 0.22 4.57 -4.61
C GLY A 281 0.16 3.42 -5.62
N ASP A 282 0.89 3.53 -6.72
CA ASP A 282 1.00 2.52 -7.77
C ASP A 282 2.19 1.57 -7.53
N GLY A 283 3.00 1.85 -6.50
CA GLY A 283 4.17 1.08 -6.15
C GLY A 283 5.45 1.57 -6.82
N GLU A 284 5.43 2.67 -7.57
CA GLU A 284 6.63 3.19 -8.23
C GLU A 284 7.50 4.00 -7.26
N PRO A 285 8.85 3.98 -7.38
CA PRO A 285 9.72 4.81 -6.56
C PRO A 285 9.31 6.29 -6.55
N TYR A 286 9.01 6.84 -5.37
CA TYR A 286 8.46 8.19 -5.25
C TYR A 286 9.56 9.25 -5.39
N LEU A 287 9.63 9.83 -6.59
CA LEU A 287 10.41 11.02 -6.89
C LEU A 287 9.50 12.13 -7.44
N GLU A 288 9.78 13.38 -7.11
CA GLU A 288 9.05 14.56 -7.60
C GLU A 288 9.81 15.15 -8.78
N VAL A 289 9.16 15.24 -9.95
CA VAL A 289 9.75 15.85 -11.15
C VAL A 289 9.82 17.36 -10.97
N HIS A 290 11.03 17.88 -11.11
CA HIS A 290 11.39 19.26 -10.84
C HIS A 290 11.94 19.97 -12.08
N HIS A 291 11.38 21.13 -12.45
CA HIS A 291 11.90 21.96 -13.54
C HIS A 291 13.08 22.84 -13.09
N LEU A 292 14.24 22.66 -13.71
CA LEU A 292 15.49 23.38 -13.39
C LEU A 292 15.43 24.86 -13.75
N HIS A 293 14.86 25.17 -14.91
CA HIS A 293 14.40 26.48 -15.31
C HIS A 293 12.89 26.55 -15.12
N ARG A 294 12.43 27.47 -14.27
CA ARG A 294 11.00 27.62 -13.96
C ARG A 294 10.21 27.91 -15.22
N ARG A 295 9.07 27.22 -15.41
CA ARG A 295 8.14 27.48 -16.53
C ARG A 295 7.64 28.93 -16.60
N ALA A 296 7.50 29.58 -15.45
CA ALA A 296 7.09 30.99 -15.36
C ALA A 296 8.10 31.97 -16.00
N ASP A 297 9.37 31.56 -16.11
CA ASP A 297 10.47 32.36 -16.65
C ASP A 297 10.87 31.92 -18.08
N GLY A 298 10.03 31.11 -18.73
CA GLY A 298 10.26 30.60 -20.09
C GLY A 298 11.03 29.28 -20.17
N GLY A 299 11.18 28.55 -19.05
CA GLY A 299 11.79 27.21 -19.05
C GLY A 299 10.99 26.22 -19.91
N ALA A 300 11.68 25.56 -20.83
CA ALA A 300 11.09 24.59 -21.75
C ALA A 300 10.56 23.37 -20.98
N ASP A 301 9.43 22.82 -21.43
CA ASP A 301 8.95 21.54 -20.92
C ASP A 301 9.57 20.40 -21.72
N ASP A 302 10.79 20.08 -21.33
CA ASP A 302 11.72 19.27 -22.09
C ASP A 302 12.50 18.35 -21.14
N PRO A 303 12.83 17.12 -21.56
CA PRO A 303 13.65 16.18 -20.79
C PRO A 303 14.93 16.78 -20.22
N GLY A 304 15.61 17.65 -20.96
CA GLY A 304 16.85 18.31 -20.52
C GLY A 304 16.65 19.42 -19.48
N ASN A 305 15.39 19.77 -19.16
CA ASN A 305 15.06 20.80 -18.18
C ASN A 305 14.31 20.23 -16.95
N VAL A 306 14.28 18.91 -16.78
CA VAL A 306 13.62 18.25 -15.65
C VAL A 306 14.52 17.22 -14.96
N VAL A 307 14.37 17.11 -13.65
CA VAL A 307 15.08 16.13 -12.82
C VAL A 307 14.10 15.49 -11.83
N ALA A 308 14.33 14.25 -11.43
CA ALA A 308 13.51 13.56 -10.42
C ALA A 308 14.19 13.61 -9.04
N LEU A 309 13.53 14.25 -8.06
CA LEU A 309 14.09 14.47 -6.72
C LEU A 309 13.28 13.77 -5.64
N CYS A 310 13.94 13.26 -4.59
CA CYS A 310 13.22 12.85 -3.38
C CYS A 310 12.54 14.06 -2.71
N PRO A 311 11.48 13.86 -1.90
CA PRO A 311 10.78 14.96 -1.23
C PRO A 311 11.67 15.86 -0.39
N ASN A 312 12.73 15.31 0.20
CA ASN A 312 13.69 16.10 0.97
C ASN A 312 14.51 17.02 0.07
N CYS A 313 15.04 16.52 -1.05
CA CYS A 313 15.78 17.33 -2.03
C CYS A 313 14.87 18.33 -2.74
N HIS A 314 13.64 17.93 -3.07
CA HIS A 314 12.66 18.83 -3.69
C HIS A 314 12.28 19.98 -2.74
N ARG A 315 12.03 19.69 -1.45
CA ARG A 315 11.81 20.73 -0.44
C ARG A 315 13.06 21.57 -0.17
N ARG A 316 14.26 20.97 -0.12
CA ARG A 316 15.54 21.69 0.02
C ARG A 316 15.72 22.70 -1.11
N ARG A 317 15.40 22.34 -2.35
CA ARG A 317 15.42 23.29 -3.47
C ARG A 317 14.51 24.48 -3.20
N HIS A 318 13.27 24.24 -2.77
CA HIS A 318 12.26 25.29 -2.63
C HIS A 318 12.38 26.15 -1.36
N HIS A 319 12.91 25.57 -0.28
CA HIS A 319 12.86 26.16 1.07
C HIS A 319 14.19 26.14 1.81
N GLY A 320 15.21 25.44 1.30
CA GLY A 320 16.54 25.39 1.88
C GLY A 320 17.28 26.71 1.69
N ALA A 321 18.12 27.07 2.66
CA ALA A 321 18.94 28.28 2.60
C ALA A 321 19.96 28.24 1.43
N ASP A 322 20.27 27.05 0.94
CA ASP A 322 21.18 26.73 -0.16
C ASP A 322 20.45 26.31 -1.45
N GLY A 323 19.12 26.51 -1.54
CA GLY A 323 18.29 26.03 -2.64
C GLY A 323 18.72 26.54 -4.03
N ASP A 324 19.19 27.79 -4.13
CA ASP A 324 19.67 28.36 -5.40
C ASP A 324 20.99 27.71 -5.86
N THR A 325 21.95 27.53 -4.94
CA THR A 325 23.22 26.84 -5.21
C THR A 325 22.95 25.38 -5.61
N PHE A 326 22.07 24.70 -4.88
CA PHE A 326 21.65 23.33 -5.19
C PHE A 326 21.01 23.23 -6.58
N ASN A 327 20.23 24.23 -7.00
CA ASN A 327 19.65 24.28 -8.35
C ASN A 327 20.69 24.53 -9.46
N GLU A 328 21.83 25.18 -9.17
CA GLU A 328 22.93 25.28 -10.14
C GLU A 328 23.69 23.96 -10.30
N GLU A 329 23.90 23.21 -9.20
CA GLU A 329 24.49 21.86 -9.24
C GLU A 329 23.62 20.90 -10.07
N LEU A 330 22.30 20.93 -9.86
CA LEU A 330 21.35 20.11 -10.63
C LEU A 330 21.32 20.47 -12.13
N LYS A 331 21.57 21.74 -12.49
CA LYS A 331 21.69 22.15 -13.90
C LYS A 331 22.95 21.59 -14.54
N ALA A 332 24.09 21.68 -13.86
CA ALA A 332 25.33 21.10 -14.36
C ALA A 332 25.21 19.58 -14.53
N TYR A 333 24.54 18.89 -13.59
CA TYR A 333 24.23 17.47 -13.71
C TYR A 333 23.37 17.15 -14.94
N ALA A 334 22.30 17.91 -15.18
CA ALA A 334 21.42 17.69 -16.32
C ALA A 334 22.09 17.98 -17.67
N GLU A 335 23.05 18.92 -17.74
CA GLU A 335 23.83 19.21 -18.95
C GLU A 335 24.80 18.08 -19.33
N ASP A 336 25.27 17.29 -18.34
CA ASP A 336 26.22 16.18 -18.51
C ASP A 336 25.55 14.81 -18.67
N ARG A 337 24.20 14.72 -18.68
CA ARG A 337 23.48 13.45 -18.88
C ARG A 337 23.71 12.89 -20.29
N PRO A 338 23.78 11.55 -20.45
CA PRO A 338 24.01 10.90 -21.74
C PRO A 338 22.85 10.96 -22.75
N TYR A 339 21.80 11.76 -22.49
CA TYR A 339 20.60 11.93 -23.34
C TYR A 339 20.20 13.39 -23.46
#